data_AF-A0A3N2NAJ2-F1
#
_entry.id   AF-A0A3N2NAJ2-F1
#
_cell.length_a   1.000
_cell.length_b   1.000
_cell.length_c   1.000
_cell.angle_alpha   90.00
_cell.angle_beta   90.00
_cell.angle_gamma   90.00
#
_symmetry.space_group_name_H-M   'P 1'
#
loop_
_entity.id
_entity.type
_entity.pdbx_description
1 polymer ?
#
loop_
_entity_poly.entity_id
_entity_poly.type
_entity_poly.pdbx_seq_one_letter_code
_entity_poly.pdbx_strand_id
1 'polypeptide(L)'
;MKLTDKRFWILLIVMAYASVAPAQTVFSVEKISETEYVKAERECSRYNVIPADSIVDNDIVSMVLKESQAKFERLDSAWQQEIIGIYDNPDFGFNKRCLTFLPELKLYGFIIPESPHDDAIWWFDSENGKYICRAACPTAVNANGIYVSQVGYDCDWPLDLRFFRRDGNFIYEFESYKNLQYSGEGPYCQAEESGLSTIFWHDNNTLYLKTIDHNRQESVYLKFKVQQTVRDMLENVMPNEAVRPAPIKQQP
;
A
#
# COMPACT_ATOMS: atom_id res chain seq x y z
N MET A 1 39.19 -1.19 26.34
CA MET A 1 38.83 -2.16 25.29
C MET A 1 39.93 -2.21 24.25
N LYS A 2 40.37 -3.40 23.82
CA LYS A 2 41.38 -3.51 22.74
C LYS A 2 40.72 -3.15 21.40
N LEU A 3 41.42 -2.37 20.57
CA LEU A 3 40.96 -1.90 19.26
C LEU A 3 40.65 -3.02 18.24
N THR A 4 40.92 -4.28 18.59
CA THR A 4 40.70 -5.47 17.77
C THR A 4 39.44 -6.25 18.14
N ASP A 5 38.64 -5.76 19.09
CA ASP A 5 37.39 -6.39 19.47
C ASP A 5 36.33 -6.20 18.38
N LYS A 6 35.84 -7.31 17.78
CA LYS A 6 34.82 -7.30 16.71
C LYS A 6 33.56 -6.54 17.14
N ARG A 7 33.22 -6.53 18.43
CA ARG A 7 32.06 -5.79 18.97
C ARG A 7 32.25 -4.27 18.87
N PHE A 8 33.48 -3.79 19.01
CA PHE A 8 33.81 -2.38 18.87
C PHE A 8 33.71 -1.92 17.40
N TRP A 9 34.13 -2.77 16.46
CA TRP A 9 33.99 -2.51 15.02
C TRP A 9 32.53 -2.51 14.57
N ILE A 10 31.70 -3.44 15.06
CA ILE A 10 30.25 -3.42 14.78
C ILE A 10 29.62 -2.13 15.32
N LEU A 11 29.98 -1.71 16.53
CA LEU A 11 29.47 -0.46 17.12
C LEU A 11 29.90 0.78 16.31
N LEU A 12 31.14 0.80 15.83
CA LEU A 12 31.68 1.89 15.00
C LEU A 12 31.01 1.94 13.63
N ILE A 13 30.71 0.79 13.02
CA ILE A 13 29.96 0.71 11.78
C ILE A 13 28.53 1.22 11.99
N VAL A 14 27.85 0.77 13.06
CA VAL A 14 26.49 1.24 13.41
C VAL A 14 26.46 2.75 13.67
N MET A 15 27.45 3.29 14.39
CA MET A 15 27.55 4.74 14.62
C MET A 15 27.91 5.52 13.36
N ALA A 16 28.74 4.97 12.46
CA ALA A 16 29.02 5.58 11.17
C ALA A 16 27.78 5.61 10.26
N TYR A 17 26.95 4.56 10.27
CA TYR A 17 25.65 4.57 9.58
C TYR A 17 24.67 5.56 10.22
N ALA A 18 24.69 5.72 11.54
CA ALA A 18 23.86 6.71 12.24
C ALA A 18 24.31 8.16 12.00
N SER A 19 25.61 8.41 11.78
CA SER A 19 26.18 9.75 11.58
C SER A 19 26.30 10.19 10.12
N VAL A 20 26.14 9.27 9.15
CA VAL A 20 26.18 9.54 7.70
C VAL A 20 24.78 9.53 7.09
N ALA A 21 23.73 9.72 7.89
CA ALA A 21 22.36 9.85 7.39
C ALA A 21 21.93 11.32 7.29
N PRO A 22 22.33 12.09 6.24
CA PRO A 22 21.38 13.05 5.71
C PRO A 22 20.36 12.24 4.93
N ALA A 23 19.20 11.92 5.52
CA ALA A 23 18.00 11.48 4.81
C ALA A 23 18.27 10.65 3.53
N GLN A 24 19.09 9.59 3.64
CA GLN A 24 19.49 8.82 2.47
C GLN A 24 18.26 8.08 1.98
N THR A 25 17.78 8.50 0.81
CA THR A 25 16.53 8.11 0.19
C THR A 25 16.40 6.59 0.18
N VAL A 26 15.48 6.06 0.99
CA VAL A 26 15.15 4.62 1.07
C VAL A 26 14.25 4.23 -0.12
N PHE A 27 14.22 5.07 -1.16
CA PHE A 27 13.24 5.04 -2.23
C PHE A 27 13.91 5.49 -3.53
N SER A 28 13.94 4.63 -4.55
CA SER A 28 14.45 5.00 -5.88
C SER A 28 13.36 4.92 -6.92
N VAL A 29 13.29 5.92 -7.80
CA VAL A 29 12.35 5.95 -8.93
C VAL A 29 13.12 5.92 -10.23
N GLU A 30 12.83 4.95 -11.09
CA GLU A 30 13.43 4.83 -12.42
C GLU A 30 12.34 4.79 -13.50
N LYS A 31 12.53 5.56 -14.58
CA LYS A 31 11.74 5.38 -15.80
C LYS A 31 12.27 4.16 -16.53
N ILE A 32 11.39 3.22 -16.86
CA ILE A 32 11.72 1.96 -17.51
C ILE A 32 11.09 1.85 -18.89
N SER A 33 11.51 0.83 -19.64
CA SER A 33 10.87 0.47 -20.90
C SER A 33 9.54 -0.25 -20.68
N GLU A 34 8.63 -0.13 -21.64
CA GLU A 34 7.40 -0.93 -21.69
C GLU A 34 7.68 -2.43 -21.64
N THR A 35 8.73 -2.87 -22.33
CA THR A 35 9.12 -4.29 -22.36
C THR A 35 9.50 -4.81 -20.97
N GLU A 36 10.19 -4.00 -20.16
CA GLU A 36 10.50 -4.36 -18.77
C GLU A 36 9.22 -4.40 -17.92
N TYR A 37 8.33 -3.43 -18.09
CA TYR A 37 7.04 -3.35 -17.39
C TYR A 37 6.16 -4.57 -17.66
N VAL A 38 5.92 -4.88 -18.94
CA VAL A 38 5.09 -6.02 -19.38
C VAL A 38 5.69 -7.35 -18.92
N LYS A 39 7.02 -7.45 -18.85
CA LYS A 39 7.66 -8.66 -18.32
C LYS A 39 7.37 -8.84 -16.83
N ALA A 40 7.43 -7.76 -16.04
CA ALA A 40 7.14 -7.81 -14.60
C ALA A 40 5.65 -8.06 -14.31
N GLU A 41 4.76 -7.49 -15.13
CA GLU A 41 3.31 -7.62 -14.97
C GLU A 41 2.85 -9.09 -15.04
N ARG A 42 3.45 -9.89 -15.92
CA ARG A 42 3.13 -11.33 -16.06
C ARG A 42 3.35 -12.16 -14.79
N GLU A 43 4.16 -11.67 -13.85
CA GLU A 43 4.48 -12.36 -12.61
C GLU A 43 3.89 -11.65 -11.38
N CYS A 44 3.19 -10.53 -11.56
CA CYS A 44 2.77 -9.65 -10.47
C CYS A 44 1.77 -10.29 -9.51
N SER A 45 0.93 -11.23 -9.99
CA SER A 45 -0.10 -11.91 -9.19
C SER A 45 0.45 -12.62 -7.95
N ARG A 46 1.75 -12.96 -7.94
CA ARG A 46 2.42 -13.61 -6.79
C ARG A 46 2.75 -12.64 -5.66
N TYR A 47 2.79 -11.34 -5.95
CA TYR A 47 3.29 -10.32 -5.04
C TYR A 47 2.20 -9.37 -4.57
N ASN A 48 1.04 -9.36 -5.22
CA ASN A 48 -0.08 -8.48 -4.90
C ASN A 48 -1.13 -9.23 -4.08
N VAL A 49 -1.73 -8.53 -3.13
CA VAL A 49 -2.90 -8.98 -2.40
C VAL A 49 -4.14 -8.51 -3.16
N ILE A 50 -5.01 -9.46 -3.48
CA ILE A 50 -6.27 -9.19 -4.17
C ILE A 50 -7.38 -9.21 -3.11
N PRO A 51 -8.21 -8.16 -2.99
CA PRO A 51 -9.37 -8.20 -2.12
C PRO A 51 -10.27 -9.40 -2.42
N ALA A 52 -10.91 -9.96 -1.39
CA ALA A 52 -11.84 -11.05 -1.58
C ALA A 52 -13.06 -10.59 -2.40
N ASP A 53 -13.43 -11.36 -3.44
CA ASP A 53 -14.59 -11.09 -4.31
C ASP A 53 -15.93 -11.09 -3.55
N SER A 54 -15.97 -11.74 -2.38
CA SER A 54 -17.15 -11.77 -1.53
C SER A 54 -16.78 -11.82 -0.05
N ILE A 55 -17.65 -11.22 0.77
CA ILE A 55 -17.51 -11.20 2.23
C ILE A 55 -18.65 -12.02 2.83
N VAL A 56 -18.28 -13.13 3.47
CA VAL A 56 -19.19 -14.03 4.17
C VAL A 56 -19.74 -13.35 5.42
N ASP A 57 -21.05 -13.48 5.64
CA ASP A 57 -21.69 -12.95 6.84
C ASP A 57 -21.18 -13.67 8.09
N ASN A 58 -20.73 -12.88 9.06
CA ASN A 58 -20.33 -13.36 10.38
C ASN A 58 -20.44 -12.22 11.42
N ASP A 59 -20.22 -12.57 12.68
CA ASP A 59 -20.31 -11.63 13.80
C ASP A 59 -19.29 -10.49 13.68
N ILE A 60 -18.08 -10.77 13.18
CA ILE A 60 -17.04 -9.74 12.99
C ILE A 60 -17.46 -8.72 11.93
N VAL A 61 -17.99 -9.17 10.79
CA VAL A 61 -18.51 -8.26 9.74
C VAL A 61 -19.61 -7.38 10.31
N SER A 62 -20.52 -7.95 11.09
CA SER A 62 -21.59 -7.19 11.75
C SER A 62 -21.05 -6.18 12.76
N MET A 63 -20.00 -6.53 13.50
CA MET A 63 -19.31 -5.63 14.43
C MET A 63 -18.63 -4.46 13.68
N VAL A 64 -17.90 -4.76 12.61
CA VAL A 64 -17.21 -3.75 11.79
C VAL A 64 -18.22 -2.75 11.21
N LEU A 65 -19.32 -3.23 10.62
CA LEU A 65 -20.35 -2.34 10.06
C LEU A 65 -20.99 -1.44 11.13
N LYS A 66 -21.31 -1.98 12.31
CA LYS A 66 -21.87 -1.21 13.42
C LYS A 66 -20.89 -0.17 13.96
N GLU A 67 -19.61 -0.54 14.12
CA GLU A 67 -18.60 0.41 14.57
C GLU A 67 -18.38 1.50 13.52
N SER A 68 -18.32 1.16 12.23
CA SER A 68 -18.28 2.15 11.15
C SER A 68 -19.47 3.10 11.20
N GLN A 69 -20.69 2.58 11.37
CA GLN A 69 -21.88 3.42 11.55
C GLN A 69 -21.74 4.37 12.73
N ALA A 70 -21.39 3.85 13.90
CA ALA A 70 -21.24 4.66 15.11
C ALA A 70 -20.12 5.71 14.96
N LYS A 71 -19.05 5.42 14.21
CA LYS A 71 -17.98 6.38 13.93
C LYS A 71 -18.45 7.47 12.98
N PHE A 72 -19.19 7.12 11.94
CA PHE A 72 -19.77 8.09 11.01
C PHE A 72 -20.75 9.05 11.71
N GLU A 73 -21.66 8.51 12.53
CA GLU A 73 -22.66 9.30 13.27
C GLU A 73 -22.04 10.27 14.28
N ARG A 74 -20.77 10.05 14.68
CA ARG A 74 -20.00 10.94 15.56
C ARG A 74 -19.24 12.03 14.80
N LEU A 75 -19.16 11.98 13.47
CA LEU A 75 -18.59 13.06 12.67
C LEU A 75 -19.45 14.33 12.81
N ASP A 76 -18.85 15.48 12.56
CA ASP A 76 -19.62 16.73 12.52
C ASP A 76 -20.69 16.69 11.42
N SER A 77 -21.84 17.33 11.66
CA SER A 77 -22.97 17.31 10.73
C SER A 77 -22.65 17.84 9.34
N ALA A 78 -21.75 18.83 9.22
CA ALA A 78 -21.34 19.35 7.92
C ALA A 78 -20.55 18.29 7.13
N TRP A 79 -19.63 17.59 7.81
CA TRP A 79 -18.88 16.48 7.24
C TRP A 79 -19.78 15.32 6.82
N GLN A 80 -20.77 14.96 7.64
CA GLN A 80 -21.74 13.92 7.27
C GLN A 80 -22.51 14.29 5.99
N GLN A 81 -22.97 15.53 5.88
CA GLN A 81 -23.68 16.01 4.71
C GLN A 81 -22.81 16.06 3.45
N GLU A 82 -21.55 16.45 3.59
CA GLU A 82 -20.59 16.44 2.49
C GLU A 82 -20.38 15.01 1.97
N ILE A 83 -20.16 14.04 2.87
CA ILE A 83 -19.98 12.63 2.50
C ILE A 83 -21.22 12.06 1.82
N ILE A 84 -22.42 12.34 2.35
CA ILE A 84 -23.69 11.93 1.74
C ILE A 84 -23.87 12.58 0.37
N GLY A 85 -23.49 13.86 0.24
CA GLY A 85 -23.58 14.62 -1.01
C GLY A 85 -22.59 14.16 -2.07
N ILE A 86 -21.39 13.73 -1.68
CA ILE A 86 -20.39 13.15 -2.60
C ILE A 86 -20.92 11.85 -3.19
N TYR A 87 -21.55 11.02 -2.36
CA TYR A 87 -22.00 9.73 -2.86
C TYR A 87 -23.13 9.88 -3.88
N ASP A 88 -24.12 10.77 -3.69
CA ASP A 88 -25.36 10.88 -4.49
C ASP A 88 -25.92 9.51 -4.95
N ASN A 89 -25.60 8.46 -4.19
CA ASN A 89 -25.68 7.06 -4.58
C ASN A 89 -26.61 6.40 -3.56
N PRO A 90 -27.75 5.86 -4.01
CA PRO A 90 -28.68 5.14 -3.14
C PRO A 90 -28.04 3.91 -2.48
N ASP A 91 -26.87 3.46 -2.93
CA ASP A 91 -26.16 2.29 -2.42
C ASP A 91 -25.16 2.61 -1.28
N PHE A 92 -24.86 3.89 -1.00
CA PHE A 92 -24.03 4.23 0.16
C PHE A 92 -24.76 3.87 1.45
N GLY A 93 -24.07 3.11 2.29
CA GLY A 93 -24.56 2.78 3.61
C GLY A 93 -23.60 1.86 4.34
N PHE A 94 -23.97 1.54 5.58
CA PHE A 94 -23.20 0.64 6.43
C PHE A 94 -23.48 -0.81 6.06
N ASN A 95 -23.05 -1.20 4.85
CA ASN A 95 -23.27 -2.51 4.27
C ASN A 95 -21.98 -3.07 3.62
N LYS A 96 -22.02 -4.35 3.23
CA LYS A 96 -20.84 -5.07 2.70
C LYS A 96 -20.28 -4.51 1.39
N ARG A 97 -21.02 -3.68 0.64
CA ARG A 97 -20.52 -3.05 -0.59
C ARG A 97 -19.46 -1.98 -0.30
N CYS A 98 -19.53 -1.35 0.87
CA CYS A 98 -18.51 -0.40 1.35
C CYS A 98 -17.39 -1.10 2.13
N LEU A 99 -17.39 -2.44 2.21
CA LEU A 99 -16.33 -3.22 2.85
C LEU A 99 -15.41 -3.86 1.82
N THR A 100 -14.11 -3.77 2.09
CA THR A 100 -13.08 -4.60 1.48
C THR A 100 -12.53 -5.58 2.52
N PHE A 101 -12.16 -6.78 2.07
CA PHE A 101 -11.53 -7.79 2.92
C PHE A 101 -10.21 -8.23 2.28
N LEU A 102 -9.13 -8.08 3.03
CA LEU A 102 -7.78 -8.52 2.64
C LEU A 102 -7.41 -9.73 3.53
N PRO A 103 -7.70 -10.97 3.09
CA PRO A 103 -7.52 -12.15 3.92
C PRO A 103 -6.06 -12.40 4.30
N GLU A 104 -5.13 -12.19 3.37
CA GLU A 104 -3.69 -12.36 3.60
C GLU A 104 -3.17 -11.41 4.68
N LEU A 105 -3.77 -10.24 4.79
CA LEU A 105 -3.41 -9.24 5.80
C LEU A 105 -4.31 -9.29 7.03
N LYS A 106 -5.34 -10.14 7.05
CA LYS A 106 -6.35 -10.22 8.11
C LYS A 106 -6.99 -8.85 8.41
N LEU A 107 -7.39 -8.12 7.37
CA LEU A 107 -7.98 -6.78 7.49
C LEU A 107 -9.36 -6.70 6.86
N TYR A 108 -10.31 -6.13 7.59
CA TYR A 108 -11.50 -5.51 7.01
C TYR A 108 -11.25 -4.01 6.87
N GLY A 109 -11.63 -3.44 5.74
CA GLY A 109 -11.56 -2.01 5.48
C GLY A 109 -12.94 -1.47 5.12
N PHE A 110 -13.42 -0.47 5.85
CA PHE A 110 -14.64 0.26 5.48
C PHE A 110 -14.25 1.53 4.73
N ILE A 111 -14.64 1.62 3.46
CA ILE A 111 -14.30 2.74 2.59
C ILE A 111 -15.28 3.89 2.84
N ILE A 112 -14.73 5.10 3.00
CA ILE A 112 -15.47 6.34 3.19
C ILE A 112 -14.88 7.43 2.30
N PRO A 113 -15.67 8.03 1.39
CA PRO A 113 -15.20 9.16 0.60
C PRO A 113 -15.04 10.36 1.52
N GLU A 114 -13.97 11.08 1.28
CA GLU A 114 -13.65 12.31 2.03
C GLU A 114 -13.78 13.54 1.15
N SER A 115 -13.64 13.33 -0.16
CA SER A 115 -13.87 14.32 -1.19
C SER A 115 -14.39 13.58 -2.44
N PRO A 116 -14.82 14.30 -3.49
CA PRO A 116 -15.12 13.70 -4.81
C PRO A 116 -13.96 12.91 -5.45
N HIS A 117 -12.79 12.96 -4.80
CA HIS A 117 -11.52 12.56 -5.36
C HIS A 117 -10.71 11.64 -4.43
N ASP A 118 -11.03 11.59 -3.14
CA ASP A 118 -10.23 10.88 -2.15
C ASP A 118 -11.05 9.90 -1.30
N ASP A 119 -10.70 8.63 -1.49
CA ASP A 119 -10.86 7.47 -0.63
C ASP A 119 -10.15 7.54 0.73
N ALA A 120 -10.85 7.59 1.87
CA ALA A 120 -10.33 7.04 3.11
C ALA A 120 -10.84 5.63 3.39
N ILE A 121 -10.08 4.92 4.20
CA ILE A 121 -10.42 3.58 4.67
C ILE A 121 -10.25 3.50 6.18
N TRP A 122 -11.25 2.94 6.84
CA TRP A 122 -11.18 2.57 8.25
C TRP A 122 -10.80 1.10 8.34
N TRP A 123 -9.59 0.83 8.85
CA TRP A 123 -9.07 -0.51 9.00
C TRP A 123 -9.51 -1.13 10.32
N PHE A 124 -9.86 -2.41 10.25
CA PHE A 124 -10.27 -3.25 11.35
C PHE A 124 -9.53 -4.58 11.27
N ASP A 125 -9.18 -5.13 12.43
CA ASP A 125 -8.62 -6.47 12.51
C ASP A 125 -9.71 -7.51 12.22
N SER A 126 -9.49 -8.38 11.23
CA SER A 126 -10.51 -9.35 10.80
C SER A 126 -10.75 -10.50 11.78
N GLU A 127 -9.87 -10.72 12.75
CA GLU A 127 -10.02 -11.81 13.71
C GLU A 127 -10.89 -11.42 14.91
N ASN A 128 -10.92 -10.13 15.25
CA ASN A 128 -11.61 -9.63 16.45
C ASN A 128 -12.47 -8.38 16.24
N GLY A 129 -12.50 -7.81 15.03
CA GLY A 129 -13.32 -6.66 14.66
C GLY A 129 -12.88 -5.34 15.28
N LYS A 130 -11.72 -5.28 15.96
CA LYS A 130 -11.23 -4.04 16.56
C LYS A 130 -10.77 -3.07 15.48
N TYR A 131 -11.20 -1.83 15.62
CA TYR A 131 -10.68 -0.71 14.84
C TYR A 131 -9.17 -0.54 15.07
N ILE A 132 -8.45 -0.36 13.97
CA ILE A 132 -6.99 -0.16 13.93
C ILE A 132 -6.73 1.33 13.73
N CYS A 133 -7.10 1.87 12.56
CA CYS A 133 -6.86 3.26 12.21
C CYS A 133 -7.70 3.68 11.01
N ARG A 134 -7.63 4.98 10.71
CA ARG A 134 -8.07 5.58 9.44
C ARG A 134 -6.82 5.86 8.62
N ALA A 135 -6.85 5.55 7.34
CA ALA A 135 -5.77 5.84 6.40
C ALA A 135 -6.32 6.13 4.99
N ALA A 136 -5.45 6.48 4.05
CA ALA A 136 -5.82 6.58 2.64
C ALA A 136 -6.19 5.19 2.09
N CYS A 137 -7.19 5.14 1.21
CA CYS A 137 -7.65 3.91 0.57
C CYS A 137 -6.53 3.30 -0.30
N PRO A 138 -6.25 2.00 -0.21
CA PRO A 138 -5.14 1.39 -0.95
C PRO A 138 -5.43 1.33 -2.44
N THR A 139 -4.48 1.79 -3.25
CA THR A 139 -4.49 1.61 -4.71
C THR A 139 -3.87 0.27 -5.11
N ALA A 140 -2.80 -0.16 -4.44
CA ALA A 140 -2.21 -1.49 -4.62
C ALA A 140 -1.59 -1.99 -3.31
N VAL A 141 -1.76 -3.28 -3.01
CA VAL A 141 -1.32 -3.91 -1.77
C VAL A 141 -0.40 -5.07 -2.10
N ASN A 142 0.72 -5.21 -1.39
CA ASN A 142 1.64 -6.33 -1.55
C ASN A 142 1.47 -7.39 -0.46
N ALA A 143 1.95 -8.60 -0.74
CA ALA A 143 1.87 -9.74 0.19
C ALA A 143 2.68 -9.56 1.48
N ASN A 144 3.59 -8.57 1.53
CA ASN A 144 4.38 -8.23 2.72
C ASN A 144 3.65 -7.22 3.63
N GLY A 145 2.41 -6.84 3.33
CA GLY A 145 1.65 -5.89 4.14
C GLY A 145 2.04 -4.42 3.95
N ILE A 146 2.68 -4.10 2.82
CA ILE A 146 2.86 -2.73 2.35
C ILE A 146 1.76 -2.44 1.35
N TYR A 147 1.11 -1.29 1.47
CA TYR A 147 0.25 -0.78 0.42
C TYR A 147 0.63 0.64 0.04
N VAL A 148 0.27 1.00 -1.19
CA VAL A 148 0.42 2.35 -1.71
C VAL A 148 -0.96 2.92 -2.00
N SER A 149 -1.13 4.21 -1.71
CA SER A 149 -2.32 4.99 -2.05
C SER A 149 -1.90 6.17 -2.92
N GLN A 150 -2.54 6.32 -4.06
CA GLN A 150 -2.58 7.61 -4.75
C GLN A 150 -3.61 8.50 -4.05
N VAL A 151 -3.18 9.68 -3.62
CA VAL A 151 -4.03 10.69 -2.95
C VAL A 151 -4.08 11.98 -3.75
N GLY A 152 -5.11 12.78 -3.53
CA GLY A 152 -5.37 13.98 -4.31
C GLY A 152 -5.63 13.61 -5.76
N TYR A 153 -6.79 13.01 -6.03
CA TYR A 153 -7.25 12.79 -7.41
C TYR A 153 -7.86 14.09 -7.97
N ASP A 154 -7.50 14.50 -9.17
CA ASP A 154 -8.25 15.46 -9.99
C ASP A 154 -7.67 15.40 -11.41
N CYS A 155 -8.43 15.83 -12.41
CA CYS A 155 -8.12 15.69 -13.84
C CYS A 155 -6.77 16.31 -14.26
N ASP A 156 -6.19 17.18 -13.44
CA ASP A 156 -4.92 17.87 -13.69
C ASP A 156 -3.87 17.64 -12.58
N TRP A 157 -4.06 16.64 -11.71
CA TRP A 157 -3.30 16.52 -10.46
C TRP A 157 -2.10 15.58 -10.49
N PRO A 158 -1.05 15.91 -9.68
CA PRO A 158 0.20 15.19 -9.64
C PRO A 158 0.04 13.76 -9.16
N LEU A 159 0.96 12.91 -9.62
CA LEU A 159 1.27 11.66 -8.97
C LEU A 159 1.72 11.94 -7.52
N ASP A 160 0.94 11.49 -6.53
CA ASP A 160 1.15 11.69 -5.10
C ASP A 160 0.88 10.35 -4.40
N LEU A 161 1.92 9.53 -4.36
CA LEU A 161 1.89 8.18 -3.81
C LEU A 161 2.29 8.23 -2.33
N ARG A 162 1.47 7.60 -1.49
CA ARG A 162 1.65 7.45 -0.04
C ARG A 162 1.83 5.99 0.29
N PHE A 163 2.92 5.64 0.95
CA PHE A 163 3.26 4.24 1.25
C PHE A 163 3.02 3.94 2.72
N PHE A 164 2.24 2.90 2.97
CA PHE A 164 1.82 2.47 4.30
C PHE A 164 2.29 1.06 4.58
N ARG A 165 2.59 0.79 5.85
CA ARG A 165 2.95 -0.55 6.31
C ARG A 165 2.15 -0.91 7.55
N ARG A 166 1.76 -2.18 7.65
CA ARG A 166 1.26 -2.78 8.89
C ARG A 166 2.43 -3.27 9.76
N ASP A 167 2.49 -2.81 11.00
CA ASP A 167 3.34 -3.37 12.06
C ASP A 167 2.46 -3.74 13.26
N GLY A 168 2.23 -5.04 13.46
CA GLY A 168 1.31 -5.57 14.45
C GLY A 168 -0.11 -5.02 14.29
N ASN A 169 -0.52 -4.18 15.26
CA ASN A 169 -1.85 -3.55 15.32
C ASN A 169 -1.82 -2.08 14.88
N PHE A 170 -0.79 -1.66 14.15
CA PHE A 170 -0.65 -0.31 13.64
C PHE A 170 -0.48 -0.33 12.14
N ILE A 171 -1.07 0.66 11.47
CA ILE A 171 -0.79 0.98 10.07
C ILE A 171 -0.34 2.44 10.07
N TYR A 172 0.80 2.71 9.44
CA TYR A 172 1.39 4.03 9.39
C TYR A 172 2.01 4.32 8.02
N GLU A 173 1.97 5.58 7.61
CA GLU A 173 2.69 6.08 6.45
C GLU A 173 4.19 6.12 6.78
N PHE A 174 5.03 5.55 5.92
CA PHE A 174 6.48 5.50 6.13
C PHE A 174 7.28 6.15 4.99
N GLU A 175 6.67 6.39 3.84
CA GLU A 175 7.32 7.04 2.69
C GLU A 175 6.26 7.73 1.81
N SER A 176 6.67 8.74 1.04
CA SER A 176 5.79 9.40 0.08
C SER A 176 6.56 9.83 -1.17
N TYR A 177 5.87 9.88 -2.30
CA TYR A 177 6.43 10.34 -3.56
C TYR A 177 5.45 11.26 -4.27
N LYS A 178 5.85 12.52 -4.49
CA LYS A 178 5.07 13.50 -5.22
C LYS A 178 5.83 14.01 -6.45
N ASN A 179 5.19 14.02 -7.61
CA ASN A 179 5.76 14.55 -8.84
C ASN A 179 4.69 15.24 -9.71
N LEU A 180 4.94 16.51 -10.05
CA LEU A 180 4.07 17.35 -10.88
C LEU A 180 4.13 17.02 -12.38
N GLN A 181 5.13 16.28 -12.83
CA GLN A 181 5.28 15.89 -14.24
C GLN A 181 4.41 14.68 -14.59
N TYR A 182 4.08 13.82 -13.62
CA TYR A 182 3.36 12.58 -13.86
C TYR A 182 1.94 12.68 -13.34
N SER A 183 0.99 12.10 -14.07
CA SER A 183 -0.42 12.11 -13.71
C SER A 183 -0.73 11.20 -12.52
N GLY A 184 -1.59 11.68 -11.62
CA GLY A 184 -2.21 10.90 -10.56
C GLY A 184 -3.43 10.09 -11.01
N GLU A 185 -3.88 10.23 -12.25
CA GLU A 185 -5.11 9.59 -12.76
C GLU A 185 -4.89 8.12 -13.15
N GLY A 186 -3.72 7.82 -13.74
CA GLY A 186 -3.36 6.50 -14.26
C GLY A 186 -3.58 5.29 -13.32
N PRO A 187 -3.36 5.39 -11.99
CA PRO A 187 -3.62 4.29 -11.07
C PRO A 187 -5.10 3.87 -10.93
N TYR A 188 -6.07 4.75 -11.22
CA TYR A 188 -7.51 4.46 -11.05
C TYR A 188 -8.22 4.11 -12.36
N CYS A 189 -7.65 4.42 -13.52
CA CYS A 189 -8.15 3.98 -14.82
C CYS A 189 -7.87 2.48 -14.99
N GLN A 190 -8.65 1.63 -14.32
CA GLN A 190 -8.58 0.18 -14.47
C GLN A 190 -9.01 -0.22 -15.89
N ALA A 191 -8.12 -0.92 -16.56
CA ALA A 191 -8.23 -1.45 -17.92
C ALA A 191 -8.25 -0.40 -19.03
N GLU A 192 -7.06 -0.06 -19.53
CA GLU A 192 -6.96 0.23 -20.96
C GLU A 192 -7.35 -1.02 -21.78
N GLU A 193 -7.74 -0.81 -23.03
CA GLU A 193 -8.00 -1.87 -24.04
C GLU A 193 -6.87 -2.92 -24.14
N SER A 194 -5.67 -2.60 -23.63
CA SER A 194 -4.49 -3.48 -23.58
C SER A 194 -4.53 -4.56 -22.50
N GLY A 195 -5.42 -4.46 -21.50
CA GLY A 195 -5.58 -5.45 -20.42
C GLY A 195 -4.45 -5.49 -19.38
N LEU A 196 -3.52 -4.55 -19.41
CA LEU A 196 -2.41 -4.46 -18.45
C LEU A 196 -2.83 -3.78 -17.15
N SER A 197 -2.34 -4.29 -16.02
CA SER A 197 -2.46 -3.62 -14.72
C SER A 197 -1.74 -2.27 -14.76
N THR A 198 -2.37 -1.19 -14.27
CA THR A 198 -1.78 0.17 -14.25
C THR A 198 -0.81 0.37 -13.10
N ILE A 199 -0.98 -0.35 -12.00
CA ILE A 199 -0.12 -0.30 -10.83
C ILE A 199 -0.08 -1.67 -10.18
N PHE A 200 1.11 -2.16 -9.84
CA PHE A 200 1.27 -3.45 -9.19
C PHE A 200 2.61 -3.59 -8.48
N TRP A 201 2.63 -4.43 -7.46
CA TRP A 201 3.84 -4.84 -6.77
C TRP A 201 4.53 -6.01 -7.46
N HIS A 202 5.84 -6.09 -7.26
CA HIS A 202 6.71 -7.18 -7.63
C HIS A 202 7.63 -7.53 -6.46
N ASP A 203 8.57 -8.45 -6.68
CA ASP A 203 9.59 -8.84 -5.71
C ASP A 203 10.34 -7.65 -5.08
N ASN A 204 10.91 -7.89 -3.89
CA ASN A 204 11.73 -6.92 -3.16
C ASN A 204 11.05 -5.55 -2.90
N ASN A 205 9.73 -5.56 -2.68
CA ASN A 205 8.92 -4.33 -2.51
C ASN A 205 9.12 -3.34 -3.66
N THR A 206 9.20 -3.85 -4.88
CA THR A 206 9.26 -3.03 -6.08
C THR A 206 7.83 -2.75 -6.55
N LEU A 207 7.48 -1.47 -6.69
CA LEU A 207 6.19 -1.05 -7.26
C LEU A 207 6.42 -0.62 -8.72
N TYR A 208 5.59 -1.12 -9.61
CA TYR A 208 5.53 -0.71 -11.01
C TYR A 208 4.28 0.12 -11.22
N LEU A 209 4.40 1.20 -11.98
CA LEU A 209 3.31 2.10 -12.32
C LEU A 209 3.40 2.52 -13.78
N LYS A 210 2.29 2.39 -14.50
CA LYS A 210 2.03 3.07 -15.76
C LYS A 210 1.26 4.37 -15.46
N THR A 211 1.76 5.49 -15.97
CA THR A 211 1.09 6.80 -15.88
C THR A 211 1.36 7.63 -17.13
N ILE A 212 0.89 8.88 -17.17
CA ILE A 212 1.08 9.83 -18.26
C ILE A 212 2.09 10.90 -17.83
N ASP A 213 3.03 11.21 -18.72
CA ASP A 213 3.91 12.39 -18.60
C ASP A 213 3.17 13.62 -19.14
N HIS A 214 2.80 14.58 -18.29
CA HIS A 214 2.04 15.76 -18.68
C HIS A 214 2.78 16.63 -19.72
N ASN A 215 4.12 16.64 -19.70
CA ASN A 215 4.88 17.46 -20.63
C ASN A 215 4.91 16.85 -22.04
N ARG A 216 4.90 15.51 -22.11
CA ARG A 216 5.00 14.77 -23.38
C ARG A 216 3.65 14.29 -23.90
N GLN A 217 2.64 14.24 -23.04
CA GLN A 217 1.33 13.65 -23.32
C GLN A 217 1.46 12.19 -23.79
N GLU A 218 2.39 11.46 -23.16
CA GLU A 218 2.73 10.07 -23.51
C GLU A 218 2.71 9.19 -22.28
N SER A 219 2.41 7.90 -22.48
CA SER A 219 2.57 6.88 -21.45
C SER A 219 4.03 6.78 -20.99
N VAL A 220 4.22 6.67 -19.67
CA VAL A 220 5.49 6.44 -19.02
C VAL A 220 5.36 5.29 -18.01
N TYR A 221 6.38 4.46 -17.96
CA TYR A 221 6.48 3.34 -17.05
C TYR A 221 7.52 3.68 -15.99
N LEU A 222 7.10 3.63 -14.73
CA LEU A 222 7.90 3.96 -13.56
C LEU A 222 8.07 2.71 -12.72
N LYS A 223 9.25 2.60 -12.12
CA LYS A 223 9.61 1.55 -11.18
C LYS A 223 10.16 2.18 -9.93
N PHE A 224 9.52 1.85 -8.83
CA PHE A 224 9.81 2.34 -7.49
C PHE A 224 10.39 1.19 -6.70
N LYS A 225 11.60 1.36 -6.17
CA LYS A 225 12.18 0.40 -5.21
C LYS A 225 12.02 0.97 -3.82
N VAL A 226 11.16 0.34 -3.03
CA VAL A 226 10.94 0.70 -1.63
C VAL A 226 11.89 -0.14 -0.79
N GLN A 227 13.01 0.44 -0.38
CA GLN A 227 13.97 -0.28 0.46
C GLN A 227 13.36 -0.52 1.84
N GLN A 228 13.65 -1.70 2.37
CA GLN A 228 13.36 -2.03 3.76
C GLN A 228 14.33 -1.25 4.66
N THR A 229 13.87 -0.76 5.81
CA THR A 229 14.74 -0.04 6.73
C THR A 229 15.87 -0.98 7.18
N VAL A 230 17.02 -0.42 7.62
CA VAL A 230 18.13 -1.21 8.15
C VAL A 230 17.67 -2.17 9.26
N ARG A 231 16.62 -1.80 10.02
CA ARG A 231 15.98 -2.67 11.01
C ARG A 231 15.32 -3.90 10.39
N ASP A 232 14.54 -3.72 9.32
CA ASP A 232 13.92 -4.84 8.59
C ASP A 232 14.98 -5.75 7.95
N MET A 233 16.06 -5.15 7.44
CA MET A 233 17.20 -5.92 6.92
C MET A 233 17.89 -6.72 8.03
N LEU A 234 18.05 -6.15 9.23
CA LEU A 234 18.66 -6.83 10.38
C LEU A 234 17.76 -7.89 11.02
N GLU A 235 16.44 -7.71 10.99
CA GLU A 235 15.46 -8.70 11.48
C GLU A 235 15.27 -9.86 10.47
N ASN A 236 15.43 -9.61 9.16
CA ASN A 236 15.39 -10.63 8.12
C ASN A 236 16.74 -11.31 7.84
N VAL A 237 17.86 -10.75 8.29
CA VAL A 237 19.15 -11.44 8.34
C VAL A 237 19.08 -12.44 9.48
N MET A 238 18.76 -13.69 9.16
CA MET A 238 18.95 -14.78 10.13
C MET A 238 20.41 -14.78 10.61
N PRO A 239 20.69 -15.10 11.89
CA PRO A 239 22.03 -15.04 12.45
C PRO A 239 23.07 -15.96 11.80
N ASN A 240 22.70 -16.77 10.80
CA ASN A 240 23.59 -17.62 10.03
C ASN A 240 23.07 -17.73 8.60
N GLU A 241 23.98 -17.64 7.63
CA GLU A 241 23.82 -17.75 6.17
C GLU A 241 23.16 -19.06 5.69
N ALA A 242 21.94 -19.36 6.14
CA ALA A 242 21.18 -20.52 5.71
C ALA A 242 20.11 -20.08 4.70
N VAL A 243 20.40 -20.32 3.42
CA VAL A 243 19.41 -20.29 2.34
C VAL A 243 18.32 -21.30 2.70
N ARG A 244 17.06 -20.85 2.86
CA ARG A 244 15.91 -21.78 2.94
C ARG A 244 15.88 -22.58 1.64
N PRO A 245 15.94 -23.93 1.68
CA PRO A 245 15.71 -24.71 0.48
C PRO A 245 14.29 -24.47 -0.02
N ALA A 246 14.12 -24.39 -1.35
CA ALA A 246 12.82 -24.27 -1.98
C ALA A 246 11.88 -25.39 -1.48
N PRO A 247 10.57 -25.11 -1.30
CA PRO A 247 9.62 -26.13 -0.88
C PRO A 247 9.64 -27.29 -1.87
N ILE A 248 9.99 -28.47 -1.38
CA ILE A 248 9.90 -29.72 -2.15
C ILE A 248 8.41 -30.01 -2.33
N LYS A 249 7.94 -30.02 -3.58
CA LYS A 249 6.61 -30.55 -3.93
C LYS A 249 6.47 -31.95 -3.36
N GLN A 250 5.52 -32.16 -2.46
CA GLN A 250 5.01 -33.50 -2.20
C GLN A 250 3.85 -33.73 -3.17
N GLN A 251 4.08 -34.59 -4.16
CA GLN A 251 3.08 -35.42 -4.83
C GLN A 251 3.13 -36.80 -4.16
N PRO A 252 2.02 -37.55 -4.06
CA PRO A 252 0.96 -37.71 -5.05
C PRO A 252 -0.36 -37.03 -4.71
#